data_AF-A0A142BAU4-F1
#
_entry.id   AF-A0A142BAU4-F1
#
_cell.length_a   1.000
_cell.length_b   1.000
_cell.length_c   1.000
_cell.angle_alpha   90.00
_cell.angle_beta   90.00
_cell.angle_gamma   90.00
#
_symmetry.space_group_name_H-M   'P 1'
#
loop_
_entity.id
_entity.type
_entity.pdbx_description
1 polymer ?
#
loop_
_entity_poly.entity_id
_entity_poly.type
_entity_poly.pdbx_seq_one_letter_code
_entity_poly.pdbx_strand_id
1 'polypeptide(L)'
;MKLIVKNMMFALAVVWLSGNAADVQAANKYVTDIVYVPLRAGPGNQYRILHQGLRTGTRMTVLEENAGEGFTKVQMSDGSEGYVRTQYLMDQQPARSRLPKEQEKNQQLTTQLQQLEAQLKQRENELQSVKASLKNTSNMLDEKTTELVSLREATAEPLALDRRNKQLMEENLRYKNRVEVVEAENAQLVRNNSIRWYLYGGGTILMGILLGLFLPMVRLRRKPASDWV
;
A
#
# COMPACT_ATOMS: atom_id res chain seq x y z
N MET A 1 -54.62 73.49 -16.04
CA MET A 1 -54.64 72.02 -15.93
C MET A 1 -54.71 71.30 -17.30
N LYS A 2 -55.52 71.76 -18.28
CA LYS A 2 -55.69 71.09 -19.59
C LYS A 2 -54.43 71.04 -20.49
N LEU A 3 -53.52 72.03 -20.44
CA LEU A 3 -52.28 72.00 -21.22
C LEU A 3 -51.23 71.00 -20.70
N ILE A 4 -51.15 70.82 -19.38
CA ILE A 4 -50.19 69.90 -18.75
C ILE A 4 -50.56 68.45 -19.06
N VAL A 5 -51.85 68.13 -19.02
CA VAL A 5 -52.36 66.78 -19.37
C VAL A 5 -52.15 66.45 -20.84
N LYS A 6 -52.28 67.43 -21.75
CA LYS A 6 -52.05 67.24 -23.19
C LYS A 6 -50.57 67.00 -23.51
N ASN A 7 -49.66 67.74 -22.88
CA ASN A 7 -48.21 67.52 -23.03
C ASN A 7 -47.77 66.19 -22.38
N MET A 8 -48.42 65.78 -21.28
CA MET A 8 -48.17 64.48 -20.65
C MET A 8 -48.67 63.30 -21.51
N MET A 9 -49.83 63.45 -22.18
CA MET A 9 -50.31 62.45 -23.15
C MET A 9 -49.41 62.34 -24.39
N PHE A 10 -48.88 63.46 -24.88
CA PHE A 10 -47.96 63.45 -26.02
C PHE A 10 -46.61 62.81 -25.67
N ALA A 11 -46.10 63.06 -24.46
CA ALA A 11 -44.90 62.39 -23.95
C ALA A 11 -45.13 60.88 -23.76
N LEU A 12 -46.31 60.46 -23.29
CA LEU A 12 -46.64 59.04 -23.13
C LEU A 12 -46.75 58.31 -24.49
N ALA A 13 -47.27 58.99 -25.52
CA ALA A 13 -47.39 58.44 -26.88
C ALA A 13 -46.03 58.28 -27.58
N VAL A 14 -45.08 59.19 -27.34
CA VAL A 14 -43.72 59.10 -27.89
C VAL A 14 -42.91 57.98 -27.22
N VAL A 15 -43.15 57.71 -25.94
CA VAL A 15 -42.54 56.58 -25.21
C VAL A 15 -43.11 55.23 -25.66
N TRP A 16 -44.39 55.16 -26.05
CA TRP A 16 -44.98 53.95 -26.63
C TRP A 16 -44.49 53.66 -28.06
N LEU A 17 -44.15 54.69 -28.85
CA LEU A 17 -43.64 54.52 -30.22
C LEU A 17 -42.15 54.11 -30.28
N SER A 18 -41.39 54.28 -29.20
CA SER A 18 -39.95 53.98 -29.15
C SER A 18 -39.63 52.59 -28.57
N GLY A 19 -40.63 51.82 -28.13
CA GLY A 19 -40.46 50.52 -27.47
C GLY A 19 -40.47 49.27 -28.39
N ASN A 20 -40.53 49.42 -29.71
CA ASN A 20 -40.56 48.29 -30.65
C ASN A 20 -39.42 48.33 -31.67
N ALA A 21 -38.19 48.55 -31.21
CA ALA A 21 -37.03 48.07 -31.96
C ALA A 21 -36.92 46.57 -31.68
N ALA A 22 -37.60 45.74 -32.47
CA ALA A 22 -37.32 44.32 -32.49
C ALA A 22 -35.86 44.16 -32.91
N ASP A 23 -35.00 43.78 -31.98
CA ASP A 23 -33.63 43.36 -32.28
C ASP A 23 -33.72 42.23 -33.31
N VAL A 24 -33.46 42.58 -34.58
CA VAL A 24 -33.22 41.60 -35.63
C VAL A 24 -31.89 40.95 -35.29
N GLN A 25 -31.92 39.93 -34.44
CA GLN A 25 -30.77 39.07 -34.20
C GLN A 25 -30.43 38.38 -35.52
N ALA A 26 -29.39 38.87 -36.19
CA ALA A 26 -28.85 38.24 -37.38
C ALA A 26 -28.38 36.83 -36.98
N ALA A 27 -29.16 35.82 -37.37
CA ALA A 27 -28.82 34.43 -37.12
C ALA A 27 -27.82 33.96 -38.18
N ASN A 28 -26.62 33.59 -37.75
CA ASN A 28 -25.64 32.94 -38.61
C ASN A 28 -26.22 31.60 -39.08
N LYS A 29 -26.36 31.44 -40.40
CA LYS A 29 -26.78 30.18 -41.04
C LYS A 29 -25.61 29.61 -41.82
N TYR A 30 -25.43 28.30 -41.74
CA TYR A 30 -24.41 27.57 -42.50
C TYR A 30 -25.07 26.80 -43.65
N VAL A 31 -24.38 26.70 -44.78
CA VAL A 31 -24.80 25.82 -45.87
C VAL A 31 -24.61 24.37 -45.42
N THR A 32 -25.59 23.51 -45.70
CA THR A 32 -25.52 22.09 -45.32
C THR A 32 -24.58 21.31 -46.25
N ASP A 33 -23.78 20.42 -45.66
CA ASP A 33 -22.93 19.48 -46.41
C ASP A 33 -23.72 18.35 -47.09
N ILE A 34 -25.05 18.28 -46.93
CA ILE A 34 -25.88 17.25 -47.59
C ILE A 34 -26.25 17.73 -48.98
N VAL A 35 -25.67 17.08 -49.98
CA VAL A 35 -26.01 17.27 -51.39
C VAL A 35 -26.78 16.05 -51.90
N TYR A 36 -27.84 16.31 -52.64
CA TYR A 36 -28.61 15.29 -53.34
C TYR A 36 -28.25 15.32 -54.82
N VAL A 37 -27.74 14.21 -55.33
CA VAL A 37 -27.24 14.11 -56.70
C VAL A 37 -28.19 13.23 -57.52
N PRO A 38 -28.70 13.71 -58.67
CA PRO A 38 -29.57 12.89 -59.50
C PRO A 38 -28.77 11.86 -60.30
N LEU A 39 -29.28 10.63 -60.39
CA LEU A 39 -28.81 9.60 -61.32
C LEU A 39 -29.61 9.70 -62.61
N ARG A 40 -28.95 9.74 -63.76
CA ARG A 40 -29.59 9.93 -65.07
C ARG A 40 -29.39 8.72 -65.99
N ALA A 41 -30.27 8.59 -66.97
CA ALA A 41 -30.20 7.52 -67.96
C ALA A 41 -29.12 7.73 -69.05
N GLY A 42 -28.57 8.93 -69.18
CA GLY A 42 -27.53 9.26 -70.16
C GLY A 42 -26.64 10.44 -69.72
N PRO A 43 -25.52 10.66 -70.43
CA PRO A 43 -24.50 11.65 -70.09
C PRO A 43 -24.91 13.07 -70.51
N GLY A 44 -25.91 13.64 -69.81
CA GLY A 44 -26.43 14.98 -70.12
C GLY A 44 -27.64 15.36 -69.26
N ASN A 45 -27.99 16.65 -69.22
CA ASN A 45 -29.13 17.14 -68.43
C ASN A 45 -30.50 16.83 -69.07
N GLN A 46 -30.52 16.55 -70.37
CA GLN A 46 -31.69 16.20 -71.17
C GLN A 46 -32.22 14.80 -70.89
N TYR A 47 -31.39 13.91 -70.33
CA TYR A 47 -31.78 12.53 -70.07
C TYR A 47 -32.64 12.40 -68.81
N ARG A 48 -33.56 11.43 -68.86
CA ARG A 48 -34.47 11.09 -67.76
C ARG A 48 -33.69 10.83 -66.46
N ILE A 49 -34.21 11.37 -65.36
CA ILE A 49 -33.71 11.09 -64.01
C ILE A 49 -34.22 9.71 -63.60
N LEU A 50 -33.31 8.78 -63.37
CA LEU A 50 -33.56 7.45 -62.83
C LEU A 50 -33.73 7.48 -61.30
N HIS A 51 -32.96 8.35 -60.63
CA HIS A 51 -33.04 8.55 -59.18
C HIS A 51 -32.89 10.04 -58.84
N GLN A 52 -33.83 10.60 -58.07
CA GLN A 52 -33.91 12.05 -57.84
C GLN A 52 -32.93 12.61 -56.80
N GLY A 53 -32.42 11.78 -55.89
CA GLY A 53 -31.55 12.29 -54.82
C GLY A 53 -30.68 11.24 -54.17
N LEU A 54 -29.59 10.86 -54.83
CA LEU A 54 -28.52 10.10 -54.18
C LEU A 54 -27.90 10.97 -53.10
N ARG A 55 -27.91 10.48 -51.87
CA ARG A 55 -27.41 11.22 -50.70
C ARG A 55 -25.88 11.21 -50.71
N THR A 56 -25.25 12.27 -50.20
CA THR A 56 -23.81 12.32 -49.97
C THR A 56 -23.30 11.07 -49.23
N GLY A 57 -22.23 10.47 -49.74
CA GLY A 57 -21.62 9.26 -49.18
C GLY A 57 -22.24 7.94 -49.66
N THR A 58 -23.22 7.98 -50.58
CA THR A 58 -23.70 6.77 -51.26
C THR A 58 -22.56 6.14 -52.05
N ARG A 59 -22.23 4.88 -51.74
CA ARG A 59 -21.17 4.14 -52.43
C ARG A 59 -21.67 3.72 -53.81
N MET A 60 -20.81 3.89 -54.81
CA MET A 60 -21.06 3.48 -56.19
C MET A 60 -19.76 2.98 -56.82
N THR A 61 -19.89 2.12 -57.82
CA THR A 61 -18.77 1.61 -58.60
C THR A 61 -18.71 2.37 -59.92
N VAL A 62 -17.55 2.89 -60.28
CA VAL A 62 -17.36 3.54 -61.58
C VAL A 62 -17.21 2.49 -62.66
N LEU A 63 -18.02 2.58 -63.72
CA LEU A 63 -17.96 1.70 -64.88
C LEU A 63 -17.21 2.34 -66.05
N GLU A 64 -17.43 3.64 -66.27
CA GLU A 64 -16.80 4.40 -67.35
C GLU A 64 -16.59 5.84 -66.91
N GLU A 65 -15.34 6.27 -66.87
CA GLU A 65 -14.97 7.66 -66.62
C GLU A 65 -15.11 8.49 -67.89
N ASN A 66 -15.63 9.71 -67.77
CA ASN A 66 -15.77 10.68 -68.87
C ASN A 66 -16.65 10.19 -70.03
N ALA A 67 -17.81 9.62 -69.72
CA ALA A 67 -18.79 9.16 -70.72
C ALA A 67 -19.49 10.30 -71.51
N GLY A 68 -18.94 11.53 -71.51
CA GLY A 68 -19.46 12.71 -72.20
C GLY A 68 -20.02 13.79 -71.25
N GLU A 69 -19.92 15.06 -71.66
CA GLU A 69 -20.51 16.24 -70.99
C GLU A 69 -20.20 16.40 -69.48
N GLY A 70 -19.08 15.84 -69.00
CA GLY A 70 -18.71 15.86 -67.57
C GLY A 70 -19.49 14.87 -66.71
N PHE A 71 -20.01 13.79 -67.32
CA PHE A 71 -20.65 12.68 -66.63
C PHE A 71 -19.75 11.44 -66.58
N THR A 72 -20.00 10.63 -65.56
CA THR A 72 -19.37 9.33 -65.32
C THR A 72 -20.47 8.29 -65.21
N LYS A 73 -20.27 7.13 -65.84
CA LYS A 73 -21.18 6.00 -65.73
C LYS A 73 -20.86 5.23 -64.46
N VAL A 74 -21.87 5.02 -63.63
CA VAL A 74 -21.74 4.38 -62.31
C VAL A 74 -22.79 3.29 -62.14
N GLN A 75 -22.44 2.30 -61.30
CA GLN A 75 -23.33 1.25 -60.84
C GLN A 75 -23.58 1.43 -59.34
N MET A 76 -24.85 1.40 -58.94
CA MET A 76 -25.26 1.39 -57.55
C MET A 76 -25.16 0.00 -56.94
N SER A 77 -25.20 -0.09 -55.61
CA SER A 77 -25.14 -1.36 -54.87
C SER A 77 -26.29 -2.32 -55.15
N ASP A 78 -27.41 -1.82 -55.67
CA ASP A 78 -28.56 -2.63 -56.08
C ASP A 78 -28.43 -3.19 -57.51
N GLY A 79 -27.30 -2.91 -58.19
CA GLY A 79 -27.01 -3.33 -59.55
C GLY A 79 -27.51 -2.37 -60.63
N SER A 80 -28.25 -1.32 -60.27
CA SER A 80 -28.74 -0.35 -61.25
C SER A 80 -27.62 0.57 -61.78
N GLU A 81 -27.69 0.87 -63.07
CA GLU A 81 -26.70 1.71 -63.76
C GLU A 81 -27.27 3.08 -64.13
N GLY A 82 -26.40 4.07 -64.17
CA GLY A 82 -26.73 5.38 -64.70
C GLY A 82 -25.54 6.32 -64.73
N TYR A 83 -25.83 7.59 -65.00
CA TYR A 83 -24.84 8.63 -65.20
C TYR A 83 -24.96 9.70 -64.10
N VAL A 84 -23.83 10.05 -63.51
CA VAL A 84 -23.70 11.08 -62.46
C VAL A 84 -22.65 12.11 -62.90
N ARG A 85 -22.81 13.38 -62.53
CA ARG A 85 -21.78 14.40 -62.81
C ARG A 85 -20.50 14.09 -62.06
N THR A 86 -19.38 14.10 -62.77
CA THR A 86 -18.05 13.78 -62.21
C THR A 86 -17.67 14.67 -61.03
N GLN A 87 -18.10 15.94 -61.01
CA GLN A 87 -17.83 16.89 -59.92
C GLN A 87 -18.38 16.47 -58.53
N TYR A 88 -19.32 15.52 -58.48
CA TYR A 88 -19.88 15.01 -57.23
C TYR A 88 -19.26 13.67 -56.79
N LEU A 89 -18.39 13.09 -57.62
CA LEU A 89 -17.69 11.86 -57.33
C LEU A 89 -16.36 12.17 -56.65
N MET A 90 -15.98 11.32 -55.72
CA MET A 90 -14.71 11.39 -55.02
C MET A 90 -14.25 9.97 -54.66
N ASP A 91 -12.95 9.74 -54.72
CA ASP A 91 -12.36 8.42 -54.46
C ASP A 91 -12.42 8.04 -52.98
N GLN A 92 -12.46 9.04 -52.11
CA GLN A 92 -12.47 8.86 -50.67
C GLN A 92 -13.86 9.11 -50.07
N GLN A 93 -14.15 8.45 -48.95
CA GLN A 93 -15.39 8.67 -48.23
C GLN A 93 -15.49 10.14 -47.75
N PRO A 94 -16.67 10.79 -47.84
CA PRO A 94 -16.83 12.20 -47.45
C PRO A 94 -16.39 12.49 -46.01
N ALA A 95 -15.84 13.68 -45.79
CA ALA A 95 -15.32 14.12 -44.50
C ALA A 95 -16.34 13.97 -43.38
N ARG A 96 -17.61 14.33 -43.62
CA ARG A 96 -18.70 14.22 -42.63
C ARG A 96 -18.92 12.80 -42.10
N SER A 97 -18.66 11.78 -42.91
CA SER A 97 -18.74 10.37 -42.49
C SER A 97 -17.47 9.83 -41.84
N ARG A 98 -16.31 10.45 -42.11
CA ARG A 98 -15.02 10.08 -41.50
C ARG A 98 -14.80 10.77 -40.16
N LEU A 99 -15.20 12.04 -40.03
CA LEU A 99 -14.94 12.89 -38.87
C LEU A 99 -15.40 12.26 -37.55
N PRO A 100 -16.62 11.68 -37.42
CA PRO A 100 -17.03 11.06 -36.17
C PRO A 100 -16.17 9.86 -35.79
N LYS A 101 -15.76 9.04 -36.77
CA LYS A 101 -14.90 7.86 -36.54
C LYS A 101 -13.49 8.27 -36.12
N GLU A 102 -12.93 9.30 -36.76
CA GLU A 102 -11.62 9.83 -36.38
C GLU A 102 -11.65 10.54 -35.02
N GLN A 103 -12.76 11.22 -34.68
CA GLN A 103 -12.97 11.80 -33.36
C GLN A 103 -13.06 10.71 -32.28
N GLU A 104 -13.83 9.65 -32.52
CA GLU A 104 -13.94 8.50 -31.62
C GLU A 104 -12.57 7.83 -31.45
N LYS A 105 -11.84 7.60 -32.54
CA LYS A 105 -10.49 7.04 -32.50
C LYS A 105 -9.52 7.93 -31.73
N ASN A 106 -9.58 9.25 -31.92
CA ASN A 106 -8.75 10.19 -31.15
C ASN A 106 -9.11 10.15 -29.66
N GLN A 107 -10.39 10.12 -29.30
CA GLN A 107 -10.82 9.97 -27.90
C GLN A 107 -10.30 8.66 -27.30
N GLN A 108 -10.45 7.54 -28.02
CA GLN A 108 -9.92 6.25 -27.60
C GLN A 108 -8.39 6.31 -27.40
N LEU A 109 -7.64 6.86 -28.36
CA LEU A 109 -6.19 7.02 -28.26
C LEU A 109 -5.79 7.91 -27.07
N THR A 110 -6.50 9.01 -26.83
CA THR A 110 -6.26 9.87 -25.66
C THR A 110 -6.51 9.11 -24.35
N THR A 111 -7.58 8.33 -24.26
CA THR A 111 -7.85 7.50 -23.06
C THR A 111 -6.79 6.42 -22.85
N GLN A 112 -6.33 5.78 -23.92
CA GLN A 112 -5.25 4.78 -23.85
C GLN A 112 -3.94 5.40 -23.40
N LEU A 113 -3.58 6.58 -23.91
CA LEU A 113 -2.38 7.31 -23.48
C LEU A 113 -2.44 7.64 -21.98
N GLN A 114 -3.57 8.17 -21.50
CA GLN A 114 -3.75 8.46 -20.08
C GLN A 114 -3.64 7.21 -19.19
N GLN A 115 -4.22 6.09 -19.63
CA GLN A 115 -4.09 4.82 -18.93
C GLN A 115 -2.65 4.31 -18.92
N LEU A 116 -1.95 4.42 -20.05
CA LEU A 116 -0.57 3.97 -20.18
C LEU A 116 0.38 4.83 -19.34
N GLU A 117 0.18 6.13 -19.30
CA GLU A 117 0.91 7.05 -18.41
C GLU A 117 0.70 6.71 -16.93
N ALA A 118 -0.56 6.42 -16.53
CA ALA A 118 -0.86 5.98 -15.17
C ALA A 118 -0.18 4.65 -14.83
N GLN A 119 -0.18 3.68 -15.75
CA GLN A 119 0.51 2.41 -15.60
C GLN A 119 2.03 2.57 -15.49
N LEU A 120 2.63 3.43 -16.32
CA LEU A 120 4.07 3.70 -16.25
C LEU A 120 4.45 4.28 -14.89
N LYS A 121 3.70 5.28 -14.42
CA LYS A 121 3.91 5.86 -13.09
C LYS A 121 3.76 4.83 -11.97
N GLN A 122 2.78 3.93 -12.07
CA GLN A 122 2.62 2.84 -11.11
C GLN A 122 3.81 1.87 -11.14
N ARG A 123 4.25 1.45 -12.33
CA ARG A 123 5.39 0.53 -12.51
C ARG A 123 6.70 1.15 -12.02
N GLU A 124 6.91 2.44 -12.21
CA GLU A 124 8.06 3.16 -11.66
C GLU A 124 8.06 3.14 -10.13
N ASN A 125 6.91 3.42 -9.51
CA ASN A 125 6.77 3.33 -8.05
C ASN A 125 6.99 1.90 -7.54
N GLU A 126 6.43 0.89 -8.22
CA GLU A 126 6.65 -0.52 -7.92
C GLU A 126 8.15 -0.87 -8.01
N LEU A 127 8.82 -0.51 -9.10
CA LEU A 127 10.26 -0.76 -9.26
C LEU A 127 11.08 -0.08 -8.17
N GLN A 128 10.74 1.14 -7.77
CA GLN A 128 11.43 1.83 -6.69
C GLN A 128 11.21 1.10 -5.34
N SER A 129 10.00 0.65 -5.06
CA SER A 129 9.68 -0.11 -3.84
C SER A 129 10.37 -1.47 -3.80
N VAL A 130 10.43 -2.18 -4.92
CA VAL A 130 11.10 -3.47 -5.04
C VAL A 130 12.60 -3.30 -4.93
N LYS A 131 13.19 -2.27 -5.54
CA LYS A 131 14.62 -1.94 -5.37
C LYS A 131 14.95 -1.61 -3.91
N ALA A 132 14.11 -0.84 -3.23
CA ALA A 132 14.29 -0.53 -1.81
C ALA A 132 14.21 -1.81 -0.95
N SER A 133 13.24 -2.68 -1.23
CA SER A 133 13.08 -3.97 -0.53
C SER A 133 14.28 -4.88 -0.77
N LEU A 134 14.75 -4.99 -2.02
CA LEU A 134 15.92 -5.79 -2.39
C LEU A 134 17.19 -5.29 -1.69
N LYS A 135 17.38 -3.97 -1.60
CA LYS A 135 18.49 -3.36 -0.85
C LYS A 135 18.40 -3.71 0.64
N ASN A 136 17.21 -3.58 1.25
CA ASN A 136 17.01 -3.92 2.65
C ASN A 136 17.26 -5.41 2.92
N THR A 137 16.79 -6.30 2.05
CA THR A 137 17.04 -7.74 2.18
C THR A 137 18.51 -8.11 2.00
N SER A 138 19.21 -7.44 1.10
CA SER A 138 20.66 -7.62 0.94
C SER A 138 21.39 -7.20 2.22
N ASN A 139 21.06 -6.03 2.77
CA ASN A 139 21.66 -5.55 4.02
C ASN A 139 21.36 -6.50 5.20
N MET A 140 20.12 -7.01 5.31
CA MET A 140 19.77 -7.99 6.34
C MET A 140 20.52 -9.32 6.17
N LEU A 141 20.75 -9.74 4.92
CA LEU A 141 21.53 -10.94 4.65
C LEU A 141 23.01 -10.74 5.05
N ASP A 142 23.57 -9.58 4.76
CA ASP A 142 24.94 -9.22 5.16
C ASP A 142 25.06 -9.11 6.70
N GLU A 143 24.07 -8.52 7.37
CA GLU A 143 24.00 -8.46 8.83
C GLU A 143 23.90 -9.88 9.44
N LYS A 144 23.04 -10.74 8.89
CA LYS A 144 22.89 -12.11 9.39
C LYS A 144 24.11 -12.97 9.12
N THR A 145 24.79 -12.78 7.99
CA THR A 145 26.03 -13.51 7.71
C THR A 145 27.17 -13.05 8.62
N THR A 146 27.29 -11.75 8.91
CA THR A 146 28.27 -11.23 9.89
C THR A 146 27.96 -11.65 11.32
N GLU A 147 26.69 -11.69 11.73
CA GLU A 147 26.26 -12.26 13.01
C GLU A 147 26.61 -13.74 13.13
N LEU A 148 26.38 -14.54 12.07
CA LEU A 148 26.75 -15.96 12.07
C LEU A 148 28.27 -16.17 12.14
N VAL A 149 29.05 -15.32 11.48
CA VAL A 149 30.53 -15.35 11.58
C VAL A 149 30.97 -15.01 12.99
N SER A 150 30.45 -13.93 13.60
CA SER A 150 30.83 -13.53 14.96
C SER A 150 30.36 -14.54 16.02
N LEU A 151 29.20 -15.16 15.85
CA LEU A 151 28.75 -16.27 16.69
C LEU A 151 29.64 -17.49 16.51
N ARG A 152 30.02 -17.84 15.27
CA ARG A 152 30.98 -18.93 15.02
C ARG A 152 32.35 -18.64 15.61
N GLU A 153 32.81 -17.40 15.60
CA GLU A 153 34.07 -16.98 16.25
C GLU A 153 33.96 -17.01 17.78
N ALA A 154 32.86 -16.50 18.35
CA ALA A 154 32.57 -16.57 19.77
C ALA A 154 32.37 -18.01 20.27
N THR A 155 31.89 -18.90 19.41
CA THR A 155 31.71 -20.34 19.66
C THR A 155 32.80 -21.20 19.05
N ALA A 156 33.89 -20.61 18.53
CA ALA A 156 34.91 -21.27 17.69
C ALA A 156 35.70 -22.38 18.39
N GLU A 157 35.44 -22.67 19.65
CA GLU A 157 35.90 -23.89 20.26
C GLU A 157 34.71 -24.66 20.86
N PRO A 158 33.94 -25.43 20.07
CA PRO A 158 33.11 -26.50 20.65
C PRO A 158 33.94 -27.42 21.55
N LEU A 159 35.25 -27.55 21.25
CA LEU A 159 36.22 -28.20 22.12
C LEU A 159 36.46 -27.45 23.45
N ALA A 160 36.40 -26.12 23.48
CA ALA A 160 36.53 -25.35 24.73
C ALA A 160 35.26 -25.39 25.56
N LEU A 161 34.08 -25.45 24.94
CA LEU A 161 32.84 -25.65 25.69
C LEU A 161 32.85 -27.03 26.38
N ASP A 162 33.26 -28.09 25.67
CA ASP A 162 33.45 -29.43 26.24
C ASP A 162 34.52 -29.45 27.33
N ARG A 163 35.68 -28.81 27.11
CA ARG A 163 36.74 -28.65 28.13
C ARG A 163 36.25 -27.92 29.37
N ARG A 164 35.50 -26.81 29.22
CA ARG A 164 34.93 -26.06 30.34
C ARG A 164 33.87 -26.86 31.09
N ASN A 165 33.01 -27.60 30.38
CA ASN A 165 32.04 -28.48 31.03
C ASN A 165 32.74 -29.58 31.85
N LYS A 166 33.78 -30.20 31.30
CA LYS A 166 34.60 -31.18 32.03
C LYS A 166 35.27 -30.56 33.27
N GLN A 167 35.88 -29.39 33.12
CA GLN A 167 36.47 -28.65 34.26
C GLN A 167 35.43 -28.33 35.32
N LEU A 168 34.26 -27.82 34.95
CA LEU A 168 33.18 -27.52 35.89
C LEU A 168 32.68 -28.78 36.60
N MET A 169 32.58 -29.92 35.91
CA MET A 169 32.22 -31.20 36.54
C MET A 169 33.29 -31.65 37.54
N GLU A 170 34.57 -31.57 37.19
CA GLU A 170 35.69 -31.87 38.09
C GLU A 170 35.69 -30.96 39.33
N GLU A 171 35.48 -29.65 39.14
CA GLU A 171 35.36 -28.70 40.24
C GLU A 171 34.14 -29.00 41.12
N ASN A 172 32.99 -29.32 40.53
CA ASN A 172 31.78 -29.66 41.28
C ASN A 172 31.99 -30.92 42.14
N LEU A 173 32.64 -31.95 41.58
CA LEU A 173 33.04 -33.13 42.32
C LEU A 173 34.00 -32.80 43.46
N ARG A 174 35.01 -31.95 43.21
CA ARG A 174 35.94 -31.50 44.24
C ARG A 174 35.24 -30.72 45.36
N TYR A 175 34.32 -29.84 45.04
CA TYR A 175 33.54 -29.10 46.04
C TYR A 175 32.65 -30.04 46.85
N LYS A 176 31.96 -31.00 46.21
CA LYS A 176 31.18 -32.02 46.91
C LYS A 176 32.03 -32.83 47.88
N ASN A 177 33.18 -33.34 47.43
CA ASN A 177 34.11 -34.08 48.28
C ASN A 177 34.61 -33.21 49.45
N ARG A 178 34.88 -31.92 49.21
CA ARG A 178 35.28 -31.00 50.29
C ARG A 178 34.16 -30.77 51.30
N VAL A 179 32.93 -30.62 50.84
CA VAL A 179 31.76 -30.50 51.74
C VAL A 179 31.62 -31.77 52.56
N GLU A 180 31.69 -32.95 51.94
CA GLU A 180 31.57 -34.24 52.62
C GLU A 180 32.69 -34.46 53.65
N VAL A 181 33.94 -34.11 53.31
CA VAL A 181 35.07 -34.17 54.25
C VAL A 181 34.87 -33.20 55.42
N VAL A 182 34.50 -31.94 55.15
CA VAL A 182 34.26 -30.94 56.20
C VAL A 182 33.09 -31.35 57.10
N GLU A 183 32.04 -31.92 56.53
CA GLU A 183 30.89 -32.42 57.28
C GLU A 183 31.25 -33.65 58.12
N ALA A 184 32.08 -34.55 57.59
CA ALA A 184 32.62 -35.68 58.34
C ALA A 184 33.55 -35.23 59.48
N GLU A 185 34.43 -34.25 59.24
CA GLU A 185 35.29 -33.63 60.26
C GLU A 185 34.44 -32.96 61.34
N ASN A 186 33.41 -32.21 60.96
CA ASN A 186 32.50 -31.56 61.90
C ASN A 186 31.73 -32.60 62.73
N ALA A 187 31.21 -33.66 62.12
CA ALA A 187 30.53 -34.74 62.83
C ALA A 187 31.47 -35.45 63.84
N GLN A 188 32.75 -35.63 63.49
CA GLN A 188 33.74 -36.16 64.41
C GLN A 188 34.04 -35.18 65.57
N LEU A 189 34.21 -33.89 65.28
CA LEU A 189 34.43 -32.85 66.29
C LEU A 189 33.25 -32.75 67.26
N VAL A 190 32.01 -32.77 66.75
CA VAL A 190 30.79 -32.76 67.58
C VAL A 190 30.70 -34.00 68.47
N ARG A 191 31.02 -35.20 67.96
CA ARG A 191 31.07 -36.42 68.79
C ARG A 191 32.08 -36.30 69.92
N ASN A 192 33.30 -35.85 69.64
CA ASN A 192 34.35 -35.72 70.66
C ASN A 192 34.05 -34.61 71.68
N ASN A 193 33.41 -33.52 71.26
CA ASN A 193 33.00 -32.45 72.17
C ASN A 193 31.81 -32.85 73.05
N SER A 194 30.85 -33.59 72.48
CA SER A 194 29.65 -34.04 73.21
C SER A 194 30.01 -35.00 74.35
N ILE A 195 30.97 -35.93 74.14
CA ILE A 195 31.43 -36.85 75.20
C ILE A 195 32.02 -36.09 76.39
N ARG A 196 32.78 -35.02 76.14
CA ARG A 196 33.35 -34.18 77.21
C ARG A 196 32.27 -33.45 78.00
N TRP A 197 31.29 -32.85 77.33
CA TRP A 197 30.18 -32.18 78.00
C TRP A 197 29.32 -33.13 78.84
N TYR A 198 29.05 -34.35 78.36
CA TYR A 198 28.35 -35.37 79.16
C TYR A 198 29.16 -35.82 80.39
N LEU A 199 30.49 -35.93 80.27
CA LEU A 199 31.35 -36.28 81.40
C LEU A 199 31.32 -35.20 82.50
N TYR A 200 31.41 -33.92 82.12
CA TYR A 200 31.30 -32.81 83.07
C TYR A 200 29.88 -32.68 83.65
N GLY A 201 28.84 -32.83 82.84
CA GLY A 201 27.44 -32.81 83.31
C GLY A 201 27.09 -33.97 84.24
N GLY A 202 27.59 -35.17 83.97
CA GLY A 202 27.45 -36.32 84.89
C GLY A 202 28.22 -36.11 86.20
N GLY A 203 29.42 -35.52 86.11
CA GLY A 203 30.23 -35.19 87.28
C GLY A 203 29.60 -34.15 88.21
N THR A 204 28.97 -33.10 87.67
CA THR A 204 28.31 -32.08 88.48
C THR A 204 27.08 -32.61 89.22
N ILE A 205 26.31 -33.50 88.59
CA ILE A 205 25.17 -34.18 89.23
C ILE A 205 25.67 -35.07 90.38
N LEU A 206 26.70 -35.89 90.16
CA LEU A 206 27.31 -36.71 91.20
C LEU A 206 27.83 -35.87 92.38
N MET A 207 28.50 -34.76 92.08
CA MET A 207 29.03 -33.86 93.11
C MET A 207 27.93 -33.17 93.91
N GLY A 208 26.83 -32.77 93.25
CA GLY A 208 25.66 -32.21 93.91
C GLY A 208 24.98 -33.20 94.85
N ILE A 209 24.87 -34.47 94.45
CA ILE A 209 24.33 -35.56 95.30
C ILE A 209 25.23 -35.78 96.53
N LEU A 210 26.55 -35.84 96.33
CA LEU A 210 27.53 -36.00 97.41
C LEU A 210 27.44 -34.87 98.45
N LEU A 211 27.41 -33.62 97.99
CA LEU A 211 27.31 -32.45 98.88
C LEU A 211 25.96 -32.40 99.60
N GLY A 212 24.85 -32.70 98.92
CA GLY A 212 23.51 -32.74 99.51
C GLY A 212 23.36 -33.76 100.63
N LEU A 213 24.04 -34.92 100.52
CA LEU A 213 24.04 -35.94 101.56
C LEU A 213 24.96 -35.57 102.74
N PHE A 214 26.07 -34.87 102.49
CA PHE A 214 27.11 -34.61 103.50
C PHE A 214 26.85 -33.35 104.35
N LEU A 215 26.25 -32.31 103.75
CA LEU A 215 25.94 -31.04 104.44
C LEU A 215 25.09 -31.15 105.72
N PRO A 216 24.05 -32.02 105.83
CA PRO A 216 23.28 -32.13 107.08
C PRO A 216 24.06 -32.78 108.23
N MET A 217 25.24 -33.35 108.00
CA MET A 217 26.02 -34.07 109.02
C MET A 217 27.02 -33.18 109.78
N VAL A 218 27.28 -31.95 109.29
CA VAL A 218 28.21 -31.02 109.95
C VAL A 218 27.45 -30.11 110.91
N ARG A 219 27.32 -30.55 112.17
CA ARG A 219 26.88 -29.69 113.29
C ARG A 219 27.91 -28.58 113.54
N LEU A 220 27.65 -27.36 113.07
CA LEU A 220 28.42 -26.17 113.47
C LEU A 220 28.13 -25.84 114.96
N ARG A 221 29.06 -26.18 115.84
CA ARG A 221 29.02 -25.80 117.26
C ARG A 221 29.37 -24.31 117.39
N ARG A 222 28.48 -23.51 118.00
CA ARG A 222 28.70 -22.08 118.25
C ARG A 222 29.10 -21.82 119.72
N LYS A 223 30.04 -20.87 119.86
CA LYS A 223 30.29 -19.93 120.99
C LYS A 223 31.06 -20.47 122.23
N PRO A 224 31.69 -19.61 123.07
CA PRO A 224 31.43 -18.16 123.25
C PRO A 224 32.66 -17.22 123.33
N ALA A 225 32.33 -15.92 123.37
CA ALA A 225 33.20 -14.79 123.62
C ALA A 225 33.21 -14.42 125.12
N SER A 226 34.38 -14.03 125.63
CA SER A 226 34.62 -13.29 126.89
C SER A 226 36.14 -13.29 127.14
N ASP A 227 36.81 -12.35 127.79
CA ASP A 227 36.70 -10.91 128.05
C ASP A 227 38.10 -10.53 128.62
N TRP A 228 38.50 -9.27 128.48
CA TRP A 228 39.71 -8.53 128.96
C TRP A 228 40.65 -9.12 130.05
N VAL A 229 41.97 -8.85 129.90
CA VAL A 229 42.82 -7.90 130.67
C VAL A 229 43.91 -7.37 129.72
#